data_AF-A0A183KT80-F1
#
_entry.id   AF-A0A183KT80-F1
#
_cell.length_a   1.000
_cell.length_b   1.000
_cell.length_c   1.000
_cell.angle_alpha   90.00
_cell.angle_beta   90.00
_cell.angle_gamma   90.00
#
_symmetry.space_group_name_H-M   'P 1'
#
loop_
_entity.id
_entity.type
_entity.pdbx_description
1 polymer ?
#
loop_
_entity_poly.entity_id
_entity_poly.type
_entity_poly.pdbx_seq_one_letter_code
_entity_poly.pdbx_strand_id
1 'polypeptide(L)'
;MPAKLIRSINQYLYPQDEIFILIRPIITLINNTVGVAALAMPFCFHQCGILLSFLFLGITAAFSIMSCDALIDICSTHRVLPFEHACFKALGHMGKSLAELSVICLLFGYVVGYYVTIADLSTGVVSQIAVTMVSFTL
;
A
#
# COMPACT_ATOMS: atom_id res chain seq x y z
N MET A 1 -23.35 -11.61 40.43
CA MET A 1 -23.90 -11.10 39.16
C MET A 1 -23.33 -11.95 38.03
N PRO A 2 -24.13 -12.66 37.23
CA PRO A 2 -23.61 -13.76 36.44
C PRO A 2 -22.95 -13.23 35.16
N ALA A 3 -21.63 -13.44 35.06
CA ALA A 3 -20.78 -13.11 33.91
C ALA A 3 -21.27 -13.68 32.56
N LYS A 4 -22.20 -14.63 32.60
CA LYS A 4 -22.82 -15.22 31.40
C LYS A 4 -23.82 -14.29 30.72
N LEU A 5 -24.50 -13.42 31.47
CA LEU A 5 -25.46 -12.46 30.88
C LEU A 5 -24.72 -11.32 30.16
N ILE A 6 -23.62 -10.83 30.73
CA ILE A 6 -22.76 -9.81 30.10
C ILE A 6 -22.17 -10.33 28.79
N ARG A 7 -21.72 -11.59 28.73
CA ARG A 7 -21.27 -12.21 27.47
C ARG A 7 -22.37 -12.30 26.43
N SER A 8 -23.60 -12.65 26.83
CA SER A 8 -24.72 -12.75 25.89
C SER A 8 -25.21 -11.39 25.38
N ILE A 9 -25.09 -10.34 26.20
CA ILE A 9 -25.42 -8.95 25.82
C ILE A 9 -24.32 -8.35 24.93
N ASN A 10 -23.04 -8.62 25.22
CA ASN A 10 -21.88 -8.20 24.42
C ASN A 10 -21.89 -8.85 23.02
N GLN A 11 -22.38 -10.08 22.89
CA GLN A 11 -22.50 -10.78 21.60
C GLN A 11 -23.61 -10.22 20.68
N TYR A 12 -24.58 -9.46 21.21
CA TYR A 12 -25.69 -8.88 20.44
C TYR A 12 -25.51 -7.38 20.16
N LEU A 13 -24.71 -6.69 20.98
CA LEU A 13 -24.26 -5.30 20.77
C LEU A 13 -22.95 -5.30 19.96
N TYR A 14 -22.94 -6.09 18.89
CA TYR A 14 -21.85 -6.22 17.94
C TYR A 14 -22.34 -6.22 16.46
N PRO A 15 -23.24 -5.31 16.01
CA PRO A 15 -23.59 -5.24 14.58
C PRO A 15 -22.97 -4.05 13.80
N GLN A 16 -22.53 -2.95 14.43
CA GLN A 16 -21.95 -1.79 13.71
C GLN A 16 -20.44 -1.58 13.89
N ASP A 17 -19.87 -2.08 14.97
CA ASP A 17 -18.45 -1.91 15.33
C ASP A 17 -17.56 -2.98 14.66
N GLU A 18 -18.09 -4.17 14.35
CA GLU A 18 -17.45 -5.22 13.53
C GLU A 18 -17.09 -4.74 12.13
N ILE A 19 -18.07 -4.17 11.44
CA ILE A 19 -17.91 -3.66 10.08
C ILE A 19 -16.83 -2.59 10.07
N PHE A 20 -16.82 -1.72 11.10
CA PHE A 20 -15.81 -0.68 11.23
C PHE A 20 -14.42 -1.27 11.53
N ILE A 21 -14.31 -2.28 12.40
CA ILE A 21 -13.05 -2.97 12.71
C ILE A 21 -12.50 -3.71 11.49
N LEU A 22 -13.36 -4.32 10.67
CA LEU A 22 -12.98 -5.05 9.45
C LEU A 22 -12.56 -4.11 8.31
N ILE A 23 -13.21 -2.94 8.18
CA ILE A 23 -12.94 -1.97 7.10
C ILE A 23 -11.73 -1.08 7.41
N ARG A 24 -11.41 -0.83 8.68
CA ARG A 24 -10.29 0.04 9.11
C ARG A 24 -8.94 -0.28 8.42
N PRO A 25 -8.47 -1.54 8.36
CA PRO A 25 -7.22 -1.87 7.68
C PRO A 25 -7.25 -1.53 6.18
N ILE A 26 -8.40 -1.77 5.54
CA ILE A 26 -8.61 -1.50 4.11
C ILE A 26 -8.51 0.01 3.85
N ILE A 27 -9.19 0.82 4.65
CA ILE A 27 -9.15 2.29 4.49
C ILE A 27 -7.75 2.84 4.75
N THR A 28 -7.06 2.32 5.77
CA THR A 28 -5.69 2.74 6.08
C THR A 28 -4.72 2.38 4.94
N LEU A 29 -4.89 1.19 4.36
CA LEU A 29 -4.10 0.72 3.21
C LEU A 29 -4.34 1.58 1.97
N ILE A 30 -5.60 1.91 1.67
CA ILE A 30 -5.98 2.78 0.56
C ILE A 30 -5.37 4.16 0.77
N ASN A 31 -5.52 4.74 1.96
CA ASN A 31 -5.00 6.07 2.27
C ASN A 31 -3.47 6.16 2.06
N ASN A 32 -2.72 5.14 2.48
CA ASN A 32 -1.27 5.11 2.29
C ASN A 32 -0.85 4.86 0.83
N THR A 33 -1.62 4.09 0.06
CA THR A 33 -1.28 3.78 -1.35
C THR A 33 -1.66 4.93 -2.29
N VAL A 34 -2.83 5.55 -2.09
CA VAL A 34 -3.35 6.61 -2.96
C VAL A 34 -2.42 7.81 -3.00
N GLY A 35 -1.81 8.17 -1.85
CA GLY A 35 -0.88 9.30 -1.77
C GLY A 35 0.30 9.18 -2.74
N VAL A 36 0.87 7.97 -2.87
CA VAL A 36 1.99 7.77 -3.80
C VAL A 36 1.54 7.49 -5.23
N ALA A 37 0.42 6.79 -5.41
CA ALA A 37 -0.17 6.61 -6.73
C ALA A 37 -0.49 7.96 -7.40
N ALA A 38 -1.00 8.94 -6.64
CA ALA A 38 -1.31 10.29 -7.14
C ALA A 38 -0.08 11.03 -7.70
N LEU A 39 1.11 10.75 -7.15
CA LEU A 39 2.36 11.38 -7.60
C LEU A 39 2.97 10.65 -8.80
N ALA A 40 2.87 9.32 -8.84
CA ALA A 40 3.47 8.52 -9.90
C ALA A 40 2.61 8.41 -11.17
N MET A 41 1.28 8.27 -11.03
CA MET A 41 0.37 8.12 -12.18
C MET A 41 0.51 9.20 -13.26
N PRO A 42 0.57 10.52 -12.95
CA PRO A 42 0.72 11.53 -13.99
C PRO A 42 2.04 11.38 -14.77
N PHE A 43 3.12 10.97 -14.08
CA PHE A 43 4.43 10.77 -14.71
C PHE A 43 4.45 9.55 -15.64
N CYS A 44 3.83 8.44 -15.22
CA CYS A 44 3.73 7.23 -16.03
C CYS A 44 3.06 7.49 -17.39
N PHE A 45 1.95 8.24 -17.39
CA PHE A 45 1.24 8.56 -18.64
C PHE A 45 2.03 9.47 -19.58
N HIS A 46 2.86 10.37 -19.02
CA HIS A 46 3.66 11.29 -19.82
C HIS A 46 4.87 10.60 -20.50
N GLN A 47 5.50 9.63 -19.84
CA GLN A 47 6.71 8.98 -20.36
C GLN A 47 6.42 7.73 -21.21
N CYS A 48 5.42 6.91 -20.85
CA CYS A 48 5.19 5.60 -21.47
C CYS A 48 4.07 5.61 -22.53
N GLY A 49 3.35 6.72 -22.70
CA GLY A 49 2.17 6.81 -23.56
C GLY A 49 0.95 6.08 -22.99
N ILE A 50 -0.25 6.38 -23.50
CA ILE A 50 -1.50 5.98 -22.85
C ILE A 50 -1.74 4.46 -22.90
N LEU A 51 -1.46 3.82 -24.04
CA LEU A 51 -1.75 2.39 -24.25
C LEU A 51 -0.85 1.50 -23.37
N LEU A 52 0.45 1.77 -23.34
CA LEU A 52 1.41 0.98 -22.56
C LEU A 52 1.21 1.18 -21.06
N SER A 53 0.86 2.41 -20.64
CA SER A 53 0.54 2.71 -19.24
C SER A 53 -0.66 1.91 -18.76
N PHE A 54 -1.76 1.87 -19.51
CA PHE A 54 -2.94 1.06 -19.16
C PHE A 54 -2.63 -0.45 -19.11
N LEU A 55 -1.84 -0.95 -20.06
CA LEU A 55 -1.42 -2.35 -20.07
C LEU A 55 -0.60 -2.68 -18.82
N PHE A 56 0.38 -1.84 -18.48
CA PHE A 56 1.24 -2.04 -17.32
C PHE A 56 0.44 -1.96 -16.01
N LEU A 57 -0.46 -0.98 -15.89
CA LEU A 57 -1.34 -0.82 -14.74
C LEU A 57 -2.24 -2.05 -14.55
N GLY A 58 -2.79 -2.58 -15.65
CA GLY A 58 -3.59 -3.80 -15.64
C GLY A 58 -2.80 -5.04 -15.19
N ILE A 59 -1.58 -5.21 -15.70
CA ILE A 59 -0.69 -6.32 -15.30
C ILE A 59 -0.34 -6.21 -13.81
N THR A 60 0.05 -5.03 -13.33
CA THR A 60 0.38 -4.81 -11.92
C THR A 60 -0.82 -5.04 -11.01
N ALA A 61 -2.02 -4.62 -11.43
CA ALA A 61 -3.25 -4.89 -10.69
C ALA A 61 -3.54 -6.40 -10.59
N ALA A 62 -3.45 -7.13 -11.71
CA ALA A 62 -3.65 -8.59 -11.72
C ALA A 62 -2.64 -9.30 -10.82
N PHE A 63 -1.35 -8.96 -10.91
CA PHE A 63 -0.30 -9.54 -10.06
C PHE A 63 -0.53 -9.24 -8.57
N SER A 64 -1.00 -8.04 -8.25
CA SER A 64 -1.31 -7.64 -6.87
C SER A 64 -2.49 -8.44 -6.31
N ILE A 65 -3.55 -8.64 -7.10
CA ILE A 65 -4.71 -9.45 -6.70
C ILE A 65 -4.29 -10.90 -6.45
N MET A 66 -3.54 -11.50 -7.39
CA MET A 66 -3.03 -12.87 -7.23
C MET A 66 -2.15 -13.03 -5.97
N SER A 67 -1.31 -12.04 -5.69
CA SER A 67 -0.44 -12.05 -4.51
C SER A 67 -1.24 -11.93 -3.21
N CYS A 68 -2.25 -11.07 -3.19
CA CYS A 68 -3.15 -10.90 -2.04
C CYS A 68 -3.97 -12.16 -1.78
N ASP A 69 -4.52 -12.79 -2.81
CA ASP A 69 -5.31 -14.02 -2.67
C ASP A 69 -4.47 -15.17 -2.11
N ALA A 70 -3.24 -15.34 -2.64
CA ALA A 70 -2.30 -16.32 -2.12
C ALA A 70 -1.93 -16.05 -0.66
N LEU A 71 -1.72 -14.77 -0.30
CA LEU A 71 -1.37 -14.40 1.06
C LEU A 71 -2.53 -14.66 2.04
N ILE A 72 -3.76 -14.32 1.65
CA ILE A 72 -4.96 -14.57 2.45
C ILE A 72 -5.13 -16.07 2.71
N ASP A 73 -4.90 -16.92 1.70
CA ASP A 73 -5.01 -18.37 1.83
C ASP A 73 -3.98 -18.95 2.82
N ILE A 74 -2.73 -18.47 2.75
CA ILE A 74 -1.65 -18.84 3.68
C ILE A 74 -1.96 -18.36 5.10
N CYS A 75 -2.43 -17.12 5.26
CA CYS A 75 -2.79 -16.56 6.57
C CYS A 75 -3.98 -17.31 7.20
N SER A 76 -4.97 -17.70 6.40
CA SER A 76 -6.11 -18.53 6.82
C SER A 76 -5.64 -19.90 7.33
N THR A 77 -4.73 -20.54 6.60
CA THR A 77 -4.18 -21.87 6.92
C THR A 77 -3.27 -21.87 8.15
N HIS A 78 -2.49 -20.80 8.37
CA HIS A 78 -1.48 -20.78 9.44
C HIS A 78 -1.82 -19.92 10.66
N ARG A 79 -2.90 -19.10 10.62
CA ARG A 79 -3.32 -18.17 11.70
C ARG A 79 -2.19 -17.29 12.26
N VAL A 80 -1.19 -16.99 11.43
CA VAL A 80 -0.06 -16.14 11.78
C VAL A 80 -0.19 -14.80 11.06
N LEU A 81 -0.06 -13.72 11.82
CA LEU A 81 -0.23 -12.34 11.37
C LEU A 81 0.98 -11.77 10.60
N PRO A 82 2.25 -12.13 10.88
CA PRO A 82 3.38 -11.59 10.13
C PRO A 82 3.77 -12.45 8.91
N PHE A 83 3.95 -11.79 7.77
CA PHE A 83 4.34 -12.37 6.47
C PHE A 83 5.58 -13.27 6.55
N GLU A 84 6.57 -12.88 7.35
CA GLU A 84 7.84 -13.61 7.53
C GLU A 84 7.65 -14.98 8.18
N HIS A 85 6.73 -15.08 9.15
CA HIS A 85 6.42 -16.34 9.82
C HIS A 85 5.54 -17.24 8.95
N ALA A 86 4.69 -16.65 8.10
CA ALA A 86 3.94 -17.38 7.09
C ALA A 86 4.89 -18.02 6.05
N CYS A 87 5.88 -17.26 5.54
CA CYS A 87 6.89 -17.78 4.62
C CYS A 87 7.83 -18.80 5.28
N PHE A 88 8.19 -18.62 6.55
CA PHE A 88 9.01 -19.59 7.28
C PHE A 88 8.35 -20.97 7.33
N LYS A 89 7.02 -21.02 7.48
CA LYS A 89 6.27 -22.26 7.59
C LYS A 89 5.99 -22.93 6.23
N ALA A 90 5.87 -22.13 5.16
CA ALA A 90 5.65 -22.62 3.81
C ALA A 90 6.92 -23.09 3.11
N LEU A 91 8.04 -22.37 3.26
CA LEU A 91 9.29 -22.58 2.50
C LEU A 91 10.54 -22.82 3.36
N GLY A 92 10.41 -22.84 4.69
CA GLY A 92 11.52 -23.00 5.63
C GLY A 92 12.37 -21.72 5.83
N HIS A 93 13.58 -21.89 6.36
CA HIS A 93 14.46 -20.78 6.75
C HIS A 93 14.91 -19.90 5.58
N MET A 94 15.13 -20.49 4.39
CA MET A 94 15.51 -19.72 3.20
C MET A 94 14.37 -18.83 2.69
N GLY A 95 13.12 -19.31 2.77
CA GLY A 95 11.94 -18.52 2.40
C GLY A 95 11.75 -17.29 3.27
N LYS A 96 12.01 -17.41 4.57
CA LYS A 96 11.97 -16.27 5.50
C LYS A 96 12.98 -15.19 5.11
N SER A 97 14.24 -15.56 4.89
CA SER A 97 15.29 -14.59 4.55
C SER A 97 15.05 -13.90 3.19
N LEU A 98 14.53 -14.64 2.20
CA LEU A 98 14.20 -14.05 0.90
C LEU A 98 13.01 -13.07 0.98
N ALA A 99 12.00 -13.38 1.80
CA ALA A 99 10.87 -12.50 2.07
C ALA A 99 11.28 -11.22 2.82
N GLU A 100 12.15 -11.34 3.82
CA GLU A 100 12.72 -10.18 4.52
C GLU A 100 13.52 -9.30 3.56
N LEU A 101 14.39 -9.91 2.75
CA LEU A 101 15.21 -9.19 1.77
C LEU A 101 14.35 -8.50 0.70
N SER A 102 13.28 -9.13 0.21
CA SER A 102 12.42 -8.55 -0.81
C SER A 102 11.65 -7.33 -0.30
N VAL A 103 11.16 -7.37 0.94
CA VAL A 103 10.49 -6.23 1.58
C VAL A 103 11.47 -5.07 1.78
N ILE A 104 12.70 -5.34 2.23
CA ILE A 104 13.74 -4.31 2.39
C ILE A 104 14.06 -3.65 1.03
N CYS A 105 14.29 -4.45 -0.01
CA CYS A 105 14.56 -3.95 -1.36
C CYS A 105 13.40 -3.12 -1.92
N LEU A 106 12.15 -3.56 -1.70
CA LEU A 106 10.95 -2.84 -2.13
C LEU A 106 10.85 -1.48 -1.43
N LEU A 107 10.99 -1.45 -0.10
CA LEU A 107 10.94 -0.22 0.70
C LEU A 107 12.04 0.76 0.29
N PHE A 108 13.26 0.27 0.11
CA PHE A 108 14.38 1.10 -0.32
C PHE A 108 14.14 1.70 -1.72
N GLY A 109 13.71 0.87 -2.68
CA GLY A 109 13.37 1.33 -4.03
C GLY A 109 12.24 2.37 -4.02
N TYR A 110 11.23 2.18 -3.18
CA TYR A 110 10.13 3.12 -3.02
C TYR A 110 10.60 4.48 -2.47
N VAL A 111 11.46 4.49 -1.45
CA VAL A 111 12.02 5.72 -0.88
C VAL A 111 12.86 6.47 -1.93
N VAL A 112 13.71 5.76 -2.68
CA VAL A 112 14.53 6.37 -3.74
C VAL A 112 13.65 6.94 -4.86
N GLY A 113 12.66 6.18 -5.34
CA GLY A 113 11.74 6.64 -6.37
C GLY A 113 10.90 7.85 -5.93
N TYR A 114 10.48 7.86 -4.66
CA TYR A 114 9.76 8.98 -4.07
C TYR A 114 10.61 10.24 -3.98
N TYR A 115 11.88 10.10 -3.55
CA TYR A 115 12.82 11.21 -3.47
C TYR A 115 13.08 11.84 -4.84
N VAL A 116 13.29 11.02 -5.87
CA VAL A 116 13.47 11.50 -7.25
C VAL A 116 12.21 12.21 -7.75
N THR A 117 11.04 11.62 -7.54
CA THR A 117 9.75 12.21 -7.97
C THR A 117 9.49 13.57 -7.29
N ILE A 118 9.79 13.69 -6.00
CA ILE A 118 9.71 14.97 -5.29
C ILE A 118 10.70 15.98 -5.86
N ALA A 119 11.93 15.59 -6.15
CA ALA A 119 12.93 16.49 -6.72
C ALA A 119 12.50 17.04 -8.08
N ASP A 120 11.94 16.19 -8.94
CA ASP A 120 11.42 16.58 -10.26
C ASP A 120 10.24 17.55 -10.13
N LEU A 121 9.26 17.24 -9.27
CA LEU A 121 8.10 18.09 -9.03
C LEU A 121 8.48 19.43 -8.37
N SER A 122 9.38 19.40 -7.38
CA SER A 122 9.85 20.58 -6.65
C SER A 122 10.51 21.58 -7.59
N THR A 123 11.33 21.12 -8.53
CA THR A 123 12.03 22.00 -9.47
C THR A 123 11.04 22.73 -10.38
N GLY A 124 9.99 22.05 -10.84
CA GLY A 124 8.92 22.66 -11.63
C GLY A 124 8.15 23.73 -10.84
N VAL A 125 7.79 23.46 -9.59
CA VAL A 125 7.06 24.41 -8.73
C VAL A 125 7.93 25.62 -8.38
N VAL A 126 9.21 25.41 -8.03
CA VAL A 126 10.16 26.47 -7.69
C VAL A 126 10.39 27.43 -8.87
N SER A 127 10.43 26.90 -10.10
CA SER A 127 10.53 27.73 -11.30
C SER A 127 9.31 28.65 -11.48
N GLN A 128 8.11 28.12 -11.30
CA GLN A 128 6.87 28.88 -11.46
C GLN A 128 6.71 29.99 -10.39
N ILE A 129 7.09 29.71 -9.14
CA ILE A 129 7.07 30.74 -8.09
C ILE A 129 8.14 31.82 -8.33
N ALA A 130 9.33 31.46 -8.84
CA ALA A 130 10.39 32.41 -9.12
C ALA A 130 10.00 33.37 -10.26
N VAL A 131 9.40 32.84 -11.33
CA VAL A 131 8.86 33.66 -12.43
C VAL A 131 7.74 34.58 -11.95
N THR A 132 6.83 34.07 -11.10
CA THR A 132 5.72 34.88 -10.57
C THR A 132 6.21 36.01 -9.67
N MET A 133 7.21 35.77 -8.82
CA MET A 133 7.83 36.80 -7.97
C MET A 133 8.53 37.88 -8.80
N VAL A 134 9.21 37.50 -9.89
CA VAL A 134 9.86 38.44 -10.81
C VAL A 134 8.83 39.31 -11.56
N SER A 135 7.73 38.73 -12.04
CA SER A 135 6.65 39.49 -12.71
C SER A 135 5.88 40.45 -11.80
N PHE A 136 5.85 40.21 -10.48
CA PHE A 136 5.20 41.12 -9.53
C PHE A 136 6.11 42.30 -9.11
N THR A 137 7.42 42.20 -9.38
CA THR A 137 8.41 43.23 -9.03
C THR A 137 8.62 44.25 -10.17
N LEU A 138 8.08 43.99 -11.36
CA LEU A 138 8.18 44.81 -12.58
C LEU A 138 6.85 45.51 -12.86
#